data_AF-B3R4H9-F1
#
_entry.id   AF-B3R4H9-F1
#
_cell.length_a   1.000
_cell.length_b   1.000
_cell.length_c   1.000
_cell.angle_alpha   90.00
_cell.angle_beta   90.00
_cell.angle_gamma   90.00
#
_symmetry.space_group_name_H-M   'P 1'
#
loop_
_entity.id
_entity.type
_entity.pdbx_description
1 polymer ?
#
loop_
_entity_poly.entity_id
_entity_poly.type
_entity_poly.pdbx_seq_one_letter_code
_entity_poly.pdbx_strand_id
1 'polypeptide(L)'
;MTLVAIILFVVFIGLMLLGVPIGVSLGLGGLVAIGLSNLDTQMFGLLAVPQNFYAGLAKYPLLAIPMFVLVGSIFDRSGVAQRLVTFAIAVVGRGPGMLPLVAILVAMFLGGISGSGPANAAAVGGVMIAAMSRAGYPGSYSAAVVGAAAATDILIPPSVAFIIYSVLVPGASVPALFAAGMIPGVLAGIALIVPAVWLARKHNMGAAEAALPRPPFWKSLREAAWGLVAPFLILGGMRAGWFTPTEAAVVAVVYGLFVGMVVYRSIGLRDLFTIFQEAAETSAVILLVVALAGIFAYALSTLGVIDPLAQAIATSGLGEYGVLALIVLLLMTVGMFLDGISIFLIFVPLLLPISNAFHWNPVWFGVVLTLKVALGQFTPPLAVNLMVSCRIARVRMEETVPWVIWMLLAMFIAMLMVLAYPPLATWLPEYLGY
;
A
#
# COMPACT_ATOMS: atom_id res chain seq x y z
N MET A 1 36.37 1.45 -2.56
CA MET A 1 34.92 1.71 -2.70
C MET A 1 34.05 0.63 -2.05
N THR A 2 34.37 -0.66 -2.21
CA THR A 2 33.67 -1.79 -1.54
C THR A 2 33.63 -1.70 0.00
N LEU A 3 34.69 -1.23 0.66
CA LEU A 3 34.70 -1.05 2.12
C LEU A 3 33.66 -0.01 2.58
N VAL A 4 33.55 1.12 1.86
CA VAL A 4 32.59 2.20 2.20
C VAL A 4 31.15 1.72 1.99
N ALA A 5 30.92 0.89 0.97
CA ALA A 5 29.64 0.22 0.75
C ALA A 5 29.24 -0.71 1.91
N ILE A 6 30.17 -1.52 2.41
CA ILE A 6 29.93 -2.40 3.57
C ILE A 6 29.62 -1.54 4.81
N ILE A 7 30.38 -0.47 5.04
CA ILE A 7 30.14 0.44 6.17
C ILE A 7 28.76 1.08 6.07
N LEU A 8 28.33 1.52 4.89
CA LEU A 8 26.98 2.06 4.66
C LEU A 8 25.90 1.08 5.12
N PHE A 9 25.98 -0.20 4.73
CA PHE A 9 24.99 -1.21 5.15
C PHE A 9 25.12 -1.60 6.62
N VAL A 10 26.35 -1.69 7.16
CA VAL A 10 26.58 -2.03 8.57
C VAL A 10 26.04 -0.93 9.49
N VAL A 11 26.28 0.34 9.16
CA VAL A 11 25.74 1.48 9.92
C VAL A 11 24.22 1.51 9.82
N PHE A 12 23.65 1.34 8.62
CA PHE A 12 22.21 1.29 8.42
C PHE A 12 21.54 0.16 9.23
N ILE A 13 22.03 -1.08 9.10
CA ILE A 13 21.49 -2.25 9.81
C ILE A 13 21.73 -2.10 11.33
N GLY A 14 22.91 -1.65 11.74
CA GLY A 14 23.24 -1.44 13.15
C GLY A 14 22.31 -0.43 13.83
N LEU A 15 22.05 0.71 13.18
CA LEU A 15 21.11 1.71 13.69
C LEU A 15 19.67 1.18 13.75
N MET A 16 19.24 0.42 12.74
CA MET A 16 17.93 -0.25 12.78
C MET A 16 17.81 -1.23 13.94
N LEU A 17 18.85 -2.04 14.20
CA LEU A 17 18.85 -3.00 15.34
C LEU A 17 18.85 -2.30 16.70
N LEU A 18 19.38 -1.08 16.77
CA LEU A 18 19.31 -0.22 17.96
C LEU A 18 17.95 0.47 18.14
N GLY A 19 16.99 0.24 17.23
CA GLY A 19 15.65 0.82 17.28
C GLY A 19 15.56 2.26 16.78
N VAL A 20 16.57 2.75 16.05
CA VAL A 20 16.55 4.09 15.46
C VAL A 20 15.54 4.12 14.29
N PRO A 21 14.71 5.17 14.15
CA PRO A 21 13.77 5.30 13.05
C PRO A 21 14.45 5.15 11.69
N ILE A 22 13.81 4.40 10.79
CA ILE A 22 14.39 3.94 9.52
C ILE A 22 14.93 5.09 8.67
N GLY A 23 14.18 6.20 8.56
CA GLY A 23 14.65 7.38 7.81
C GLY A 23 15.96 7.92 8.36
N VAL A 24 16.11 7.99 9.69
CA VAL A 24 17.35 8.45 10.34
C VAL A 24 18.49 7.46 10.08
N SER A 25 18.22 6.16 10.15
CA SER A 25 19.20 5.11 9.82
C SER A 25 19.70 5.21 8.37
N LEU A 26 18.80 5.46 7.40
CA LEU A 26 19.17 5.70 6.00
C LEU A 26 20.00 6.97 5.83
N GLY A 27 19.54 8.08 6.42
CA GLY A 27 20.20 9.38 6.30
C GLY A 27 21.59 9.38 6.93
N LEU A 28 21.74 8.82 8.14
CA LEU A 28 23.03 8.71 8.81
C LEU A 28 23.94 7.69 8.11
N GLY A 29 23.42 6.57 7.64
CA GLY A 29 24.18 5.60 6.85
C GLY A 29 24.73 6.22 5.56
N GLY A 30 23.89 6.95 4.83
CA GLY A 30 24.29 7.71 3.64
C GLY A 30 25.30 8.82 3.94
N LEU A 31 25.08 9.60 5.01
CA LEU A 31 25.99 10.66 5.45
C LEU A 31 27.38 10.11 5.80
N VAL A 32 27.44 9.03 6.60
CA VAL A 32 28.72 8.38 6.96
C VAL A 32 29.43 7.88 5.72
N ALA A 33 28.69 7.28 4.78
CA ALA A 33 29.26 6.77 3.55
C ALA A 33 29.80 7.89 2.63
N ILE A 34 29.07 9.00 2.48
CA ILE A 34 29.51 10.18 1.71
C ILE A 34 30.72 10.85 2.38
N GLY A 35 30.74 10.90 3.71
CA GLY A 35 31.85 11.46 4.47
C GLY A 35 33.13 10.63 4.37
N LEU A 36 33.00 9.30 4.34
CA LEU A 36 34.13 8.38 4.20
C LEU A 36 34.61 8.19 2.75
N SER A 37 33.75 8.46 1.75
CA SER A 37 34.10 8.29 0.33
C SER A 37 34.91 9.44 -0.24
N ASN A 38 34.90 10.61 0.40
CA ASN A 38 35.54 11.84 -0.10
C ASN A 38 36.61 12.37 0.87
N LEU A 39 37.54 11.51 1.31
CA LEU A 39 38.68 11.96 2.14
C LEU A 39 39.69 12.81 1.35
N ASP A 40 39.72 12.70 0.01
CA ASP A 40 40.70 13.38 -0.86
C ASP A 40 40.23 14.74 -1.43
N THR A 41 38.94 15.07 -1.36
CA THR A 41 38.39 16.37 -1.80
C THR A 41 37.96 17.22 -0.60
N GLN A 42 38.44 18.47 -0.54
CA GLN A 42 38.14 19.42 0.54
C GLN A 42 36.62 19.61 0.73
N MET A 43 36.01 18.95 1.73
CA MET A 43 34.67 19.23 2.32
C MET A 43 33.46 19.38 1.37
N PHE A 44 33.65 19.32 0.04
CA PHE A 44 32.66 19.62 -0.99
C PHE A 44 31.69 18.45 -1.17
N GLY A 45 32.16 17.22 -0.93
CA GLY A 45 31.33 16.01 -0.97
C GLY A 45 30.22 16.00 0.10
N LEU A 46 30.44 16.62 1.27
CA LEU A 46 29.39 16.70 2.30
C LEU A 46 28.24 17.62 1.91
N LEU A 47 28.43 18.59 1.00
CA LEU A 47 27.34 19.42 0.46
C LEU A 47 26.33 18.59 -0.33
N ALA A 48 26.72 17.39 -0.80
CA ALA A 48 25.78 16.45 -1.38
C ALA A 48 24.68 16.04 -0.40
N VAL A 49 24.93 16.07 0.92
CA VAL A 49 23.91 15.71 1.92
C VAL A 49 22.75 16.71 1.95
N PRO A 50 22.94 18.01 2.25
CA PRO A 50 21.84 18.98 2.22
C PRO A 50 21.25 19.14 0.81
N GLN A 51 22.06 19.03 -0.26
CA GLN A 51 21.56 19.11 -1.62
C GLN A 51 20.64 17.94 -1.98
N ASN A 52 21.01 16.70 -1.67
CA ASN A 52 20.16 15.53 -1.92
C ASN A 52 18.96 15.46 -0.97
N PHE A 53 19.11 15.96 0.26
CA PHE A 53 17.96 16.12 1.17
C PHE A 53 16.91 17.05 0.55
N TYR A 54 17.33 18.23 0.08
CA TYR A 54 16.44 19.19 -0.57
C TYR A 54 15.88 18.65 -1.89
N ALA A 55 16.73 18.07 -2.75
CA ALA A 55 16.31 17.49 -4.02
C ALA A 55 15.36 16.28 -3.86
N GLY A 56 15.48 15.55 -2.75
CA GLY A 56 14.55 14.50 -2.35
C GLY A 56 13.14 15.04 -2.08
N LEU A 57 13.04 16.22 -1.44
CA LEU A 57 11.78 16.88 -1.10
C LEU A 57 11.17 17.72 -2.23
N ALA A 58 12.02 18.37 -3.02
CA ALA A 58 11.62 19.35 -4.04
C ALA A 58 11.08 18.71 -5.33
N LYS A 59 10.26 17.66 -5.21
CA LYS A 59 9.63 16.96 -6.34
C LYS A 59 8.13 17.22 -6.33
N TYR A 60 7.61 17.84 -7.38
CA TYR A 60 6.20 18.21 -7.50
C TYR A 60 5.20 17.09 -7.16
N PRO A 61 5.41 15.81 -7.59
CA PRO A 61 4.46 14.73 -7.26
C PRO A 61 4.37 14.40 -5.76
N LEU A 62 5.36 14.78 -4.94
CA LEU A 62 5.31 14.55 -3.48
C LEU A 62 4.23 15.40 -2.80
N LEU A 63 3.80 16.51 -3.40
CA LEU A 63 2.67 17.31 -2.89
C LEU A 63 1.36 16.52 -2.88
N ALA A 64 1.25 15.46 -3.67
CA ALA A 64 0.07 14.61 -3.68
C ALA A 64 -0.01 13.75 -2.42
N ILE A 65 1.13 13.37 -1.81
CA ILE A 65 1.15 12.48 -0.65
C ILE A 65 0.36 13.07 0.53
N PRO A 66 0.65 14.30 1.02
CA PRO A 66 -0.12 14.85 2.14
C PRO A 66 -1.61 15.00 1.84
N MET A 67 -1.95 15.34 0.59
CA MET A 67 -3.34 15.50 0.19
C MET A 67 -4.07 14.16 0.14
N PHE A 68 -3.47 13.10 -0.40
CA PHE A 68 -4.08 11.75 -0.39
C PHE A 68 -4.15 11.13 1.00
N VAL A 69 -3.13 11.35 1.84
CA VAL A 69 -3.18 10.96 3.25
C VAL A 69 -4.35 11.67 3.96
N LEU A 70 -4.51 12.97 3.70
CA LEU A 70 -5.64 13.74 4.23
C LEU A 70 -6.99 13.25 3.71
N VAL A 71 -7.11 12.90 2.43
CA VAL A 71 -8.32 12.26 1.87
C VAL A 71 -8.65 11.00 2.66
N GLY A 72 -7.68 10.11 2.89
CA GLY A 72 -7.88 8.91 3.70
C GLY A 72 -8.42 9.22 5.09
N SER A 73 -7.76 10.13 5.83
CA SER A 73 -8.19 10.53 7.17
C SER A 73 -9.60 11.13 7.21
N ILE A 74 -10.01 11.88 6.18
CA ILE A 74 -11.37 12.42 6.06
C ILE A 74 -12.37 11.30 5.80
N PHE A 75 -12.08 10.39 4.86
CA PHE A 75 -13.00 9.33 4.48
C PHE A 75 -13.21 8.31 5.62
N ASP A 76 -12.18 8.04 6.41
CA ASP A 76 -12.28 7.20 7.61
C ASP A 76 -13.29 7.74 8.63
N ARG A 77 -13.40 9.08 8.75
CA ARG A 77 -14.33 9.74 9.70
C ARG A 77 -15.65 10.20 9.08
N SER A 78 -15.78 10.10 7.76
CA SER A 78 -16.99 10.52 7.02
C SER A 78 -18.19 9.56 7.19
N GLY A 79 -17.97 8.36 7.75
CA GLY A 79 -18.99 7.32 7.81
C GLY A 79 -19.33 6.72 6.44
N VAL A 80 -18.48 6.92 5.42
CA VAL A 80 -18.59 6.28 4.11
C VAL A 80 -18.53 4.76 4.23
N ALA A 81 -17.61 4.23 5.05
CA ALA A 81 -17.41 2.78 5.23
C ALA A 81 -18.72 2.06 5.59
N GLN A 82 -19.45 2.54 6.59
CA GLN A 82 -20.71 1.92 7.03
C GLN A 82 -21.80 1.94 5.94
N ARG A 83 -21.84 3.01 5.13
CA ARG A 83 -22.80 3.14 4.02
C ARG A 83 -22.44 2.22 2.86
N LEU A 84 -21.14 2.11 2.54
CA LEU A 84 -20.63 1.16 1.54
C LEU A 84 -20.91 -0.29 1.97
N VAL A 85 -20.71 -0.64 3.24
CA VAL A 85 -21.10 -1.95 3.78
C VAL A 85 -22.59 -2.20 3.57
N THR A 86 -23.44 -1.25 3.95
CA THR A 86 -24.89 -1.40 3.82
C THR A 86 -25.33 -1.57 2.37
N PHE A 87 -24.70 -0.84 1.44
CA PHE A 87 -24.94 -0.96 0.01
C PHE A 87 -24.41 -2.29 -0.55
N ALA A 88 -23.20 -2.71 -0.19
CA ALA A 88 -22.63 -3.98 -0.61
C ALA A 88 -23.50 -5.17 -0.15
N ILE A 89 -24.04 -5.14 1.07
CA ILE A 89 -25.01 -6.16 1.54
C ILE A 89 -26.29 -6.12 0.71
N ALA A 90 -26.75 -4.95 0.28
CA ALA A 90 -27.93 -4.83 -0.59
C ALA A 90 -27.72 -5.44 -1.98
N VAL A 91 -26.50 -5.32 -2.53
CA VAL A 91 -26.12 -5.87 -3.85
C VAL A 91 -25.89 -7.38 -3.77
N VAL A 92 -25.03 -7.82 -2.87
CA VAL A 92 -24.60 -9.21 -2.74
C VAL A 92 -25.72 -10.07 -2.16
N GLY A 93 -26.52 -9.49 -1.26
CA GLY A 93 -27.50 -10.20 -0.46
C GLY A 93 -26.89 -10.80 0.80
N ARG A 94 -27.74 -11.50 1.56
CA ARG A 94 -27.38 -12.13 2.83
C ARG A 94 -27.30 -13.64 2.67
N GLY A 95 -26.41 -14.28 3.42
CA GLY A 95 -26.24 -15.73 3.44
C GLY A 95 -24.82 -16.19 3.81
N PRO A 96 -24.59 -17.50 3.83
CA PRO A 96 -23.29 -18.08 4.18
C PRO A 96 -22.17 -17.61 3.23
N GLY A 97 -21.14 -16.99 3.80
CA GLY A 97 -20.00 -16.43 3.05
C GLY A 97 -20.21 -15.06 2.42
N MET A 98 -21.39 -14.43 2.58
CA MET A 98 -21.63 -13.10 1.97
C MET A 98 -20.96 -11.96 2.74
N LEU A 99 -20.89 -12.02 4.08
CA LEU A 99 -20.22 -10.97 4.88
C LEU A 99 -18.71 -10.85 4.60
N PRO A 100 -17.94 -11.96 4.47
CA PRO A 100 -16.55 -11.89 4.03
C PRO A 100 -16.38 -11.25 2.66
N LEU A 101 -17.25 -11.61 1.70
CA LEU A 101 -17.23 -11.01 0.37
C LEU A 101 -17.49 -9.50 0.45
N VAL A 102 -18.48 -9.08 1.24
CA VAL A 102 -18.77 -7.66 1.51
C VAL A 102 -17.56 -6.96 2.14
N ALA A 103 -16.91 -7.58 3.14
CA ALA A 103 -15.74 -7.00 3.78
C ALA A 103 -14.61 -6.76 2.77
N ILE A 104 -14.36 -7.72 1.88
CA ILE A 104 -13.33 -7.60 0.85
C ILE A 104 -13.71 -6.52 -0.18
N LEU A 105 -14.95 -6.52 -0.70
CA LEU A 105 -15.38 -5.50 -1.66
C LEU A 105 -15.32 -4.08 -1.09
N VAL A 106 -15.76 -3.90 0.15
CA VAL A 106 -15.72 -2.58 0.81
C VAL A 106 -14.28 -2.18 1.10
N ALA A 107 -13.43 -3.09 1.56
CA ALA A 107 -12.01 -2.80 1.78
C ALA A 107 -11.28 -2.48 0.47
N MET A 108 -11.63 -3.10 -0.65
CA MET A 108 -11.09 -2.76 -1.96
C MET A 108 -11.49 -1.33 -2.37
N PHE A 109 -12.76 -0.98 -2.17
CA PHE A 109 -13.29 0.33 -2.55
C PHE A 109 -12.79 1.46 -1.64
N LEU A 110 -12.80 1.22 -0.33
CA LEU A 110 -12.34 2.18 0.67
C LEU A 110 -10.82 2.28 0.69
N GLY A 111 -10.14 1.15 0.52
CA GLY A 111 -8.69 1.06 0.41
C GLY A 111 -8.16 1.95 -0.70
N GLY A 112 -8.77 1.89 -1.88
CA GLY A 112 -8.42 2.80 -2.96
C GLY A 112 -8.53 4.27 -2.59
N ILE A 113 -9.31 4.67 -1.58
CA ILE A 113 -9.41 6.07 -1.13
C ILE A 113 -8.41 6.37 0.00
N SER A 114 -8.18 5.43 0.92
CA SER A 114 -7.32 5.62 2.10
C SER A 114 -5.82 5.51 1.81
N GLY A 115 -5.42 4.67 0.84
CA GLY A 115 -4.00 4.46 0.52
C GLY A 115 -3.17 3.86 1.67
N SER A 116 -3.81 3.29 2.69
CA SER A 116 -3.22 2.85 3.96
C SER A 116 -3.92 1.61 4.51
N GLY A 117 -3.28 0.44 4.32
CA GLY A 117 -3.78 -0.85 4.80
C GLY A 117 -4.19 -0.86 6.29
N PRO A 118 -3.38 -0.38 7.24
CA PRO A 118 -3.76 -0.36 8.65
C PRO A 118 -4.98 0.52 8.95
N ALA A 119 -5.12 1.67 8.26
CA ALA A 119 -6.27 2.56 8.42
C ALA A 119 -7.54 1.90 7.87
N ASN A 120 -7.47 1.30 6.67
CA ASN A 120 -8.58 0.55 6.08
C ASN A 120 -8.99 -0.66 6.94
N ALA A 121 -8.02 -1.39 7.50
CA ALA A 121 -8.28 -2.47 8.46
C ALA A 121 -9.02 -1.97 9.69
N ALA A 122 -8.71 -0.76 10.18
CA ALA A 122 -9.41 -0.14 11.29
C ALA A 122 -10.84 0.27 10.92
N ALA A 123 -11.01 0.96 9.79
CA ALA A 123 -12.30 1.48 9.33
C ALA A 123 -13.28 0.35 8.95
N VAL A 124 -12.85 -0.59 8.09
CA VAL A 124 -13.69 -1.73 7.68
C VAL A 124 -13.83 -2.73 8.82
N GLY A 125 -12.75 -3.01 9.57
CA GLY A 125 -12.78 -3.93 10.70
C GLY A 125 -13.73 -3.48 11.79
N GLY A 126 -13.78 -2.19 12.12
CA GLY A 126 -14.69 -1.63 13.12
C GLY A 126 -16.16 -1.93 12.84
N VAL A 127 -16.57 -1.98 11.56
CA VAL A 127 -17.95 -2.27 11.16
C VAL A 127 -18.15 -3.76 10.91
N MET A 128 -17.23 -4.40 10.17
CA MET A 128 -17.40 -5.76 9.66
C MET A 128 -17.15 -6.83 10.70
N ILE A 129 -16.16 -6.68 11.58
CA ILE A 129 -15.86 -7.70 12.61
C ILE A 129 -17.05 -7.83 13.56
N ALA A 130 -17.67 -6.72 13.94
CA ALA A 130 -18.87 -6.72 14.76
C ALA A 130 -20.07 -7.37 14.03
N ALA A 131 -20.24 -7.11 12.73
CA ALA A 131 -21.30 -7.72 11.92
C ALA A 131 -21.10 -9.24 11.75
N MET A 132 -19.87 -9.67 11.47
CA MET A 132 -19.49 -11.06 11.33
C MET A 132 -19.63 -11.82 12.65
N SER A 133 -19.24 -11.21 13.78
CA SER A 133 -19.44 -11.80 15.11
C SER A 133 -20.93 -12.07 15.40
N ARG A 134 -21.83 -11.11 15.14
CA ARG A 134 -23.28 -11.31 15.29
C ARG A 134 -23.85 -12.41 14.39
N ALA A 135 -23.23 -12.62 13.23
CA ALA A 135 -23.62 -13.66 12.28
C ALA A 135 -22.97 -15.04 12.57
N GLY A 136 -22.23 -15.18 13.66
CA GLY A 136 -21.64 -16.45 14.10
C GLY A 136 -20.31 -16.81 13.44
N TYR A 137 -19.59 -15.84 12.85
CA TYR A 137 -18.24 -16.07 12.36
C TYR A 137 -17.23 -16.05 13.52
N PRO A 138 -16.22 -16.95 13.54
CA PRO A 138 -15.13 -16.86 14.49
C PRO A 138 -14.38 -15.53 14.39
N GLY A 139 -13.96 -14.98 15.53
CA GLY A 139 -13.18 -13.73 15.58
C GLY A 139 -11.87 -13.84 14.78
N SER A 140 -11.19 -14.98 14.89
CA SER A 140 -9.94 -15.26 14.17
C SER A 140 -10.10 -15.30 12.65
N TYR A 141 -11.20 -15.87 12.16
CA TYR A 141 -11.54 -15.85 10.74
C TYR A 141 -11.92 -14.43 10.27
N SER A 142 -12.68 -13.69 11.06
CA SER A 142 -13.09 -12.32 10.74
C SER A 142 -11.88 -11.37 10.66
N ALA A 143 -10.94 -11.51 11.61
CA ALA A 143 -9.67 -10.79 11.60
C ALA A 143 -8.83 -11.15 10.35
N ALA A 144 -8.69 -12.45 10.05
CA ALA A 144 -7.98 -12.93 8.87
C ALA A 144 -8.52 -12.31 7.57
N VAL A 145 -9.84 -12.31 7.39
CA VAL A 145 -10.49 -11.75 6.20
C VAL A 145 -10.27 -10.25 6.10
N VAL A 146 -10.49 -9.50 7.18
CA VAL A 146 -10.31 -8.04 7.17
C VAL A 146 -8.85 -7.64 6.98
N GLY A 147 -7.91 -8.32 7.66
CA GLY A 147 -6.47 -8.05 7.53
C GLY A 147 -5.97 -8.28 6.10
N ALA A 148 -6.39 -9.38 5.47
CA ALA A 148 -6.05 -9.67 4.08
C ALA A 148 -6.76 -8.72 3.10
N ALA A 149 -8.04 -8.42 3.33
CA ALA A 149 -8.80 -7.46 2.52
C ALA A 149 -8.14 -6.07 2.52
N ALA A 150 -7.70 -5.62 3.69
CA ALA A 150 -7.03 -4.34 3.84
C ALA A 150 -5.67 -4.28 3.14
N ALA A 151 -5.02 -5.40 2.90
CA ALA A 151 -3.79 -5.44 2.11
C ALA A 151 -4.00 -5.10 0.62
N THR A 152 -5.23 -5.20 0.11
CA THR A 152 -5.54 -4.77 -1.28
C THR A 152 -5.50 -3.25 -1.47
N ASP A 153 -5.58 -2.48 -0.37
CA ASP A 153 -5.55 -1.01 -0.37
C ASP A 153 -4.34 -0.47 -1.13
N ILE A 154 -3.14 -0.97 -0.82
CA ILE A 154 -1.90 -0.46 -1.41
C ILE A 154 -1.82 -0.66 -2.93
N LEU A 155 -2.65 -1.56 -3.49
CA LEU A 155 -2.67 -1.92 -4.90
C LEU A 155 -3.79 -1.23 -5.69
N ILE A 156 -4.95 -0.97 -5.06
CA ILE A 156 -6.10 -0.39 -5.75
C ILE A 156 -5.95 1.13 -5.75
N PRO A 157 -6.01 1.82 -6.91
CA PRO A 157 -5.81 3.25 -6.96
C PRO A 157 -7.00 4.08 -6.45
N PRO A 158 -6.76 5.34 -6.01
CA PRO A 158 -5.45 5.99 -5.80
C PRO A 158 -4.61 5.41 -4.64
N SER A 159 -3.34 5.07 -4.90
CA SER A 159 -2.44 4.48 -3.89
C SER A 159 -1.23 5.35 -3.62
N VAL A 160 -0.96 5.63 -2.33
CA VAL A 160 0.21 6.40 -1.88
C VAL A 160 1.51 5.68 -2.24
N ALA A 161 1.53 4.35 -2.21
CA ALA A 161 2.72 3.57 -2.57
C ALA A 161 3.12 3.75 -4.04
N PHE A 162 2.14 3.82 -4.96
CA PHE A 162 2.43 4.11 -6.37
C PHE A 162 2.95 5.54 -6.57
N ILE A 163 2.48 6.51 -5.80
CA ILE A 163 3.00 7.88 -5.85
C ILE A 163 4.47 7.88 -5.39
N ILE A 164 4.78 7.21 -4.29
CA ILE A 164 6.16 7.09 -3.79
C ILE A 164 7.05 6.39 -4.83
N TYR A 165 6.59 5.28 -5.41
CA TYR A 165 7.32 4.57 -6.44
C TYR A 165 7.62 5.48 -7.66
N SER A 166 6.61 6.19 -8.15
CA SER A 166 6.76 7.14 -9.27
C SER A 166 7.79 8.24 -9.00
N VAL A 167 7.86 8.71 -7.75
CA VAL A 167 8.83 9.73 -7.33
C VAL A 167 10.27 9.20 -7.30
N LEU A 168 10.44 7.91 -6.99
CA LEU A 168 11.74 7.25 -6.89
C LEU A 168 12.23 6.69 -8.24
N VAL A 169 11.31 6.34 -9.14
CA VAL A 169 11.61 5.70 -10.42
C VAL A 169 11.24 6.61 -11.58
N PRO A 170 12.23 7.30 -12.19
CA PRO A 170 12.01 8.06 -13.41
C PRO A 170 11.47 7.13 -14.51
N GLY A 171 10.37 7.53 -15.16
CA GLY A 171 9.75 6.78 -16.25
C GLY A 171 8.46 6.03 -15.90
N ALA A 172 8.13 5.87 -14.62
CA ALA A 172 6.81 5.37 -14.21
C ALA A 172 5.93 6.55 -13.76
N SER A 173 5.01 7.01 -14.61
CA SER A 173 4.10 8.10 -14.25
C SER A 173 3.02 7.63 -13.27
N VAL A 174 2.54 8.53 -12.40
CA VAL A 174 1.45 8.22 -11.46
C VAL A 174 0.19 7.71 -12.18
N PRO A 175 -0.29 8.34 -13.28
CA PRO A 175 -1.43 7.81 -14.04
C PRO A 175 -1.18 6.42 -14.62
N ALA A 176 0.04 6.12 -15.11
CA ALA A 176 0.40 4.81 -15.62
C ALA A 176 0.30 3.74 -14.52
N LEU A 177 0.87 4.01 -13.35
CA LEU A 177 0.84 3.09 -12.20
C LEU A 177 -0.58 2.89 -11.66
N PHE A 178 -1.39 3.96 -11.64
CA PHE A 178 -2.79 3.85 -11.26
C PHE A 178 -3.55 2.97 -12.25
N ALA A 179 -3.39 3.17 -13.56
CA ALA A 179 -3.98 2.28 -14.55
C ALA A 179 -3.49 0.83 -14.39
N ALA A 180 -2.19 0.65 -14.19
CA ALA A 180 -1.55 -0.66 -14.06
C ALA A 180 -2.02 -1.42 -12.83
N GLY A 181 -2.33 -0.73 -11.73
CA GLY A 181 -2.80 -1.33 -10.49
C GLY A 181 -4.24 -1.82 -10.52
N MET A 182 -5.10 -1.32 -11.44
CA MET A 182 -6.52 -1.67 -11.45
C MET A 182 -6.77 -3.17 -11.69
N ILE A 183 -6.20 -3.74 -12.75
CA ILE A 183 -6.42 -5.15 -13.09
C ILE A 183 -5.81 -6.08 -12.02
N PRO A 184 -4.54 -5.93 -11.61
CA PRO A 184 -3.94 -6.68 -10.52
C PRO A 184 -4.67 -6.51 -9.19
N GLY A 185 -5.18 -5.31 -8.90
CA GLY A 185 -5.97 -5.00 -7.70
C GLY A 185 -7.27 -5.78 -7.66
N VAL A 186 -8.03 -5.77 -8.75
CA VAL A 186 -9.26 -6.57 -8.89
C VAL A 186 -8.94 -8.07 -8.82
N LEU A 187 -7.87 -8.51 -9.48
CA LEU A 187 -7.41 -9.90 -9.44
C LEU A 187 -7.07 -10.34 -8.00
N ALA A 188 -6.34 -9.52 -7.26
CA ALA A 188 -6.02 -9.79 -5.85
C ALA A 188 -7.30 -9.86 -5.01
N GLY A 189 -8.24 -8.92 -5.20
CA GLY A 189 -9.54 -8.95 -4.54
C GLY A 189 -10.33 -10.23 -4.78
N ILE A 190 -10.44 -10.64 -6.05
CA ILE A 190 -11.11 -11.90 -6.43
C ILE A 190 -10.39 -13.10 -5.80
N ALA A 191 -9.05 -13.10 -5.83
CA ALA A 191 -8.25 -14.15 -5.21
C ALA A 191 -8.47 -14.27 -3.70
N LEU A 192 -8.79 -13.18 -3.00
CA LEU A 192 -9.17 -13.23 -1.58
C LEU A 192 -10.62 -13.68 -1.37
N ILE A 193 -11.55 -13.29 -2.26
CA ILE A 193 -12.97 -13.65 -2.16
C ILE A 193 -13.17 -15.17 -2.25
N VAL A 194 -12.49 -15.84 -3.18
CA VAL A 194 -12.64 -17.28 -3.42
C VAL A 194 -12.43 -18.13 -2.15
N PRO A 195 -11.26 -18.09 -1.48
CA PRO A 195 -11.04 -18.87 -0.27
C PRO A 195 -11.93 -18.37 0.87
N ALA A 196 -12.17 -17.06 1.01
CA ALA A 196 -13.01 -16.53 2.08
C ALA A 196 -14.43 -17.11 2.02
N VAL A 197 -15.10 -17.02 0.86
CA VAL A 197 -16.46 -17.55 0.68
C VAL A 197 -16.48 -19.07 0.81
N TRP A 198 -15.48 -19.76 0.26
CA TRP A 198 -15.39 -21.22 0.34
C TRP A 198 -15.25 -21.72 1.79
N LEU A 199 -14.35 -21.14 2.58
CA LEU A 199 -14.16 -21.47 3.99
C LEU A 199 -15.42 -21.16 4.81
N ALA A 200 -16.04 -19.99 4.59
CA ALA A 200 -17.28 -19.63 5.28
C ALA A 200 -18.41 -20.62 5.00
N ARG A 201 -18.60 -21.05 3.74
CA ARG A 201 -19.61 -22.05 3.37
C ARG A 201 -19.28 -23.43 3.91
N LYS A 202 -18.02 -23.86 3.82
CA LYS A 202 -17.56 -25.17 4.32
C LYS A 202 -17.78 -25.32 5.83
N HIS A 203 -17.61 -24.24 6.59
CA HIS A 203 -17.81 -24.23 8.04
C HIS A 203 -19.21 -23.71 8.45
N ASN A 204 -20.14 -23.54 7.49
CA ASN A 204 -21.50 -23.05 7.70
C ASN A 204 -21.59 -21.73 8.50
N MET A 205 -20.60 -20.86 8.33
CA MET A 205 -20.53 -19.56 8.99
C MET A 205 -21.50 -18.57 8.32
N GLY A 206 -22.22 -17.78 9.12
CA GLY A 206 -23.18 -16.81 8.59
C GLY A 206 -24.52 -17.38 8.16
N ALA A 207 -24.87 -18.60 8.57
CA ALA A 207 -26.21 -19.16 8.32
C ALA A 207 -27.33 -18.30 8.95
N ALA A 208 -27.06 -17.69 10.10
CA ALA A 208 -28.00 -16.80 10.80
C ALA A 208 -28.35 -15.53 9.99
N GLU A 209 -27.49 -15.09 9.07
CA GLU A 209 -27.74 -13.93 8.21
C GLU A 209 -28.78 -14.22 7.12
N ALA A 210 -28.95 -15.49 6.71
CA ALA A 210 -29.84 -15.85 5.60
C ALA A 210 -31.32 -15.51 5.86
N ALA A 211 -31.72 -15.48 7.13
CA ALA A 211 -33.10 -15.18 7.53
C ALA A 211 -33.39 -13.67 7.66
N LEU A 212 -32.37 -12.81 7.62
CA LEU A 212 -32.55 -11.37 7.78
C LEU A 212 -33.01 -10.71 6.46
N PRO A 213 -33.84 -9.66 6.52
CA PRO A 213 -34.26 -8.95 5.32
C PRO A 213 -33.08 -8.22 4.68
N ARG A 214 -33.01 -8.26 3.35
CA ARG A 214 -32.01 -7.49 2.59
C ARG A 214 -32.27 -5.99 2.76
N PRO A 215 -31.23 -5.17 2.92
CA PRO A 215 -31.39 -3.72 2.90
C PRO A 215 -32.00 -3.26 1.56
N PRO A 216 -32.83 -2.22 1.54
CA PRO A 216 -33.45 -1.71 0.33
C PRO A 216 -32.41 -1.12 -0.64
N PHE A 217 -32.22 -1.76 -1.80
CA PHE A 217 -31.20 -1.41 -2.80
C PHE A 217 -31.16 0.09 -3.15
N TRP A 218 -32.29 0.67 -3.54
CA TRP A 218 -32.34 2.07 -3.99
C TRP A 218 -32.00 3.08 -2.89
N LYS A 219 -32.40 2.78 -1.65
CA LYS A 219 -32.06 3.63 -0.50
C LYS A 219 -30.58 3.51 -0.18
N SER A 220 -30.05 2.29 -0.11
CA SER A 220 -28.63 2.05 0.15
C SER A 220 -27.73 2.64 -0.95
N LEU A 221 -28.15 2.56 -2.22
CA LEU A 221 -27.43 3.18 -3.34
C LEU A 221 -27.39 4.71 -3.19
N ARG A 222 -28.53 5.34 -2.89
CA ARG A 222 -28.59 6.80 -2.67
C ARG A 222 -27.70 7.23 -1.50
N GLU A 223 -27.68 6.45 -0.43
CA GLU A 223 -26.84 6.72 0.74
C GLU A 223 -25.36 6.48 0.47
N ALA A 224 -24.98 5.49 -0.35
CA ALA A 224 -23.59 5.20 -0.69
C ALA A 224 -23.06 6.00 -1.88
N ALA A 225 -23.93 6.63 -2.69
CA ALA A 225 -23.57 7.30 -3.93
C ALA A 225 -22.43 8.31 -3.75
N TRP A 226 -22.46 9.10 -2.68
CA TRP A 226 -21.41 10.09 -2.41
C TRP A 226 -20.05 9.45 -2.09
N GLY A 227 -20.03 8.27 -1.49
CA GLY A 227 -18.78 7.51 -1.31
C GLY A 227 -18.27 6.96 -2.64
N LEU A 228 -19.17 6.42 -3.47
CA LEU A 228 -18.84 5.80 -4.75
C LEU A 228 -18.29 6.79 -5.78
N VAL A 229 -18.72 8.06 -5.75
CA VAL A 229 -18.25 9.09 -6.68
C VAL A 229 -16.77 9.43 -6.48
N ALA A 230 -16.19 9.23 -5.30
CA ALA A 230 -14.82 9.69 -5.01
C ALA A 230 -13.74 9.02 -5.90
N PRO A 231 -13.67 7.69 -6.05
CA PRO A 231 -12.72 7.07 -7.00
C PRO A 231 -12.93 7.53 -8.45
N PHE A 232 -14.17 7.70 -8.90
CA PHE A 232 -14.46 8.17 -10.26
C PHE A 232 -14.05 9.63 -10.46
N LEU A 233 -14.21 10.47 -9.43
CA LEU A 233 -13.76 11.87 -9.46
C LEU A 233 -12.24 11.95 -9.63
N ILE A 234 -11.50 11.11 -8.89
CA ILE A 234 -10.04 11.09 -8.90
C ILE A 234 -9.52 10.47 -10.20
N LEU A 235 -9.84 9.20 -10.48
CA LEU A 235 -9.33 8.49 -11.66
C LEU A 235 -9.92 9.04 -12.95
N GLY A 236 -11.22 9.34 -12.96
CA GLY A 236 -11.91 9.89 -14.13
C GLY A 236 -11.44 11.30 -14.46
N GLY A 237 -11.26 12.16 -13.46
CA GLY A 237 -10.72 13.51 -13.63
C GLY A 237 -9.28 13.51 -14.14
N MET A 238 -8.44 12.61 -13.61
CA MET A 238 -7.08 12.40 -14.11
C MET A 238 -7.07 11.89 -15.55
N ARG A 239 -7.96 10.95 -15.90
CA ARG A 239 -8.03 10.39 -17.26
C ARG A 239 -8.58 11.36 -18.30
N ALA A 240 -9.51 12.23 -17.90
CA ALA A 240 -10.04 13.29 -18.74
C ALA A 240 -9.05 14.43 -18.95
N GLY A 241 -7.90 14.41 -18.26
CA GLY A 241 -6.91 15.48 -18.29
C GLY A 241 -7.37 16.76 -17.60
N TRP A 242 -8.41 16.68 -16.77
CA TRP A 242 -8.93 17.84 -16.03
C TRP A 242 -8.01 18.21 -14.86
N PHE A 243 -7.38 17.21 -14.25
CA PHE A 243 -6.53 17.38 -13.07
C PHE A 243 -5.26 16.53 -13.18
N THR A 244 -4.14 17.11 -12.74
CA THR A 244 -2.93 16.36 -12.37
C THR A 244 -3.17 15.54 -11.09
N PRO A 245 -2.30 14.57 -10.74
CA PRO A 245 -2.46 13.79 -9.50
C PRO A 245 -2.55 14.65 -8.23
N THR A 246 -1.80 15.76 -8.18
CA THR A 246 -1.79 16.72 -7.07
C THR A 246 -3.11 17.49 -6.99
N GLU A 247 -3.61 18.00 -8.11
CA GLU A 247 -4.90 18.69 -8.19
C GLU A 247 -6.06 17.75 -7.87
N ALA A 248 -6.02 16.51 -8.36
CA ALA A 248 -7.04 15.49 -8.09
C ALA A 248 -7.13 15.18 -6.59
N ALA A 249 -5.99 15.14 -5.89
CA ALA A 249 -5.96 14.96 -4.44
C ALA A 249 -6.61 16.14 -3.70
N VAL A 250 -6.33 17.39 -4.10
CA VAL A 250 -6.95 18.59 -3.51
C VAL A 250 -8.46 18.59 -3.73
N VAL A 251 -8.90 18.28 -4.95
CA VAL A 251 -10.34 18.15 -5.28
C VAL A 251 -10.99 17.07 -4.42
N ALA A 252 -10.31 15.94 -4.21
CA ALA A 252 -10.79 14.86 -3.35
C ALA A 252 -10.87 15.27 -1.87
N VAL A 253 -9.94 16.10 -1.36
CA VAL A 253 -10.01 16.66 0.01
C VAL A 253 -11.26 17.53 0.15
N VAL A 254 -11.46 18.49 -0.77
CA VAL A 254 -12.63 19.39 -0.74
C VAL A 254 -13.93 18.59 -0.83
N TYR A 255 -13.96 17.60 -1.73
CA TYR A 255 -15.09 16.69 -1.89
C TYR A 255 -15.36 15.87 -0.62
N GLY A 256 -14.33 15.27 -0.03
CA GLY A 256 -14.43 14.49 1.20
C GLY A 256 -14.96 15.32 2.37
N LEU A 257 -14.46 16.56 2.53
CA LEU A 257 -14.95 17.49 3.54
C LEU A 257 -16.41 17.86 3.31
N PHE A 258 -16.80 18.15 2.06
CA PHE A 258 -18.19 18.42 1.71
C PHE A 258 -19.11 17.23 2.07
N VAL A 259 -18.71 16.02 1.69
CA VAL A 259 -19.47 14.79 2.00
C VAL A 259 -19.54 14.55 3.51
N GLY A 260 -18.43 14.67 4.24
CA GLY A 260 -18.39 14.44 5.68
C GLY A 260 -19.11 15.50 6.52
N MET A 261 -18.96 16.79 6.18
CA MET A 261 -19.51 17.89 6.96
C MET A 261 -20.94 18.26 6.56
N VAL A 262 -21.25 18.30 5.27
CA VAL A 262 -22.54 18.85 4.78
C VAL A 262 -23.54 17.73 4.53
N VAL A 263 -23.13 16.68 3.80
CA VAL A 263 -24.03 15.61 3.36
C VAL A 263 -24.31 14.63 4.49
N TYR A 264 -23.27 14.02 5.06
CA TYR A 264 -23.38 13.02 6.11
C TYR A 264 -23.39 13.60 7.50
N ARG A 265 -22.90 14.84 7.67
CA ARG A 265 -22.82 15.56 8.94
C ARG A 265 -22.16 14.73 10.05
N SER A 266 -21.18 13.91 9.67
CA SER A 266 -20.42 13.07 10.60
C SER A 266 -19.16 13.76 11.10
N ILE A 267 -18.68 14.79 10.39
CA ILE A 267 -17.48 15.57 10.72
C ILE A 267 -17.90 16.95 11.18
N GLY A 268 -17.58 17.31 12.42
CA GLY A 268 -17.73 18.66 12.97
C GLY A 268 -16.49 19.52 12.74
N LEU A 269 -16.62 20.84 12.94
CA LEU A 269 -15.50 21.78 12.82
C LEU A 269 -14.35 21.48 13.79
N ARG A 270 -14.64 20.88 14.95
CA ARG A 270 -13.62 20.50 15.93
C ARG A 270 -12.82 19.29 15.47
N ASP A 271 -13.43 18.38 14.72
CA ASP A 271 -12.78 17.19 14.20
C ASP A 271 -11.76 17.53 13.10
N LEU A 272 -11.92 18.68 12.43
CA LEU A 272 -10.98 19.16 11.41
C LEU A 272 -9.56 19.31 11.95
N PHE A 273 -9.41 19.82 13.18
CA PHE A 273 -8.08 19.96 13.78
C PHE A 273 -7.40 18.59 13.93
N THR A 274 -8.13 17.61 14.45
CA THR A 274 -7.61 16.25 14.61
C THR A 274 -7.30 15.59 13.27
N ILE A 275 -8.17 15.76 12.27
CA ILE A 275 -7.96 15.24 10.90
C ILE A 275 -6.69 15.84 10.29
N PHE A 276 -6.52 17.17 10.36
CA PHE A 276 -5.33 17.83 9.83
C PHE A 276 -4.07 17.45 10.59
N GLN A 277 -4.15 17.29 11.92
CA GLN A 277 -3.03 16.87 12.75
C GLN A 277 -2.55 15.45 12.38
N GLU A 278 -3.46 14.48 12.28
CA GLU A 278 -3.13 13.10 11.92
C GLU A 278 -2.56 13.00 10.51
N ALA A 279 -3.15 13.73 9.56
CA ALA A 279 -2.66 13.78 8.19
C ALA A 279 -1.27 14.45 8.12
N ALA A 280 -1.05 15.53 8.86
CA ALA A 280 0.23 16.24 8.90
C ALA A 280 1.34 15.39 9.54
N GLU A 281 1.06 14.69 10.63
CA GLU A 281 2.01 13.79 11.30
C GLU A 281 2.45 12.66 10.36
N THR A 282 1.48 11.96 9.77
CA THR A 282 1.74 10.88 8.81
C THR A 282 2.54 11.38 7.61
N SER A 283 2.17 12.54 7.07
CA SER A 283 2.87 13.17 5.94
C SER A 283 4.29 13.59 6.27
N ALA A 284 4.52 14.15 7.47
CA ALA A 284 5.83 14.58 7.92
C ALA A 284 6.79 13.39 8.04
N VAL A 285 6.32 12.25 8.58
CA VAL A 285 7.10 11.02 8.64
C VAL A 285 7.48 10.55 7.24
N ILE A 286 6.52 10.48 6.31
CA ILE A 286 6.78 10.02 4.94
C ILE A 286 7.79 10.93 4.23
N LEU A 287 7.56 12.26 4.25
CA LEU A 287 8.43 13.23 3.57
C LEU A 287 9.84 13.24 4.16
N LEU A 288 9.98 13.12 5.48
CA LEU A 288 11.28 13.03 6.14
C LEU A 288 12.04 11.77 5.69
N VAL A 289 11.37 10.62 5.64
CA VAL A 289 12.00 9.38 5.19
C VAL A 289 12.39 9.48 3.71
N VAL A 290 11.56 10.06 2.83
CA VAL A 290 11.90 10.31 1.42
C VAL A 290 13.16 11.17 1.29
N ALA A 291 13.26 12.25 2.06
CA ALA A 291 14.40 13.16 2.03
C ALA A 291 15.70 12.45 2.44
N LEU A 292 15.66 11.67 3.52
CA LEU A 292 16.81 10.95 4.04
C LEU A 292 17.19 9.73 3.18
N ALA A 293 16.20 9.05 2.61
CA ALA A 293 16.41 7.99 1.63
C ALA A 293 17.08 8.51 0.34
N GLY A 294 16.80 9.76 -0.05
CA GLY A 294 17.49 10.42 -1.16
C GLY A 294 19.02 10.50 -0.95
N ILE A 295 19.47 10.79 0.27
CA ILE A 295 20.90 10.80 0.62
C ILE A 295 21.48 9.39 0.48
N PHE A 296 20.79 8.37 0.98
CA PHE A 296 21.21 6.97 0.89
C PHE A 296 21.29 6.49 -0.56
N ALA A 297 20.28 6.80 -1.37
CA ALA A 297 20.23 6.47 -2.80
C ALA A 297 21.39 7.10 -3.58
N TYR A 298 21.67 8.38 -3.30
CA TYR A 298 22.81 9.09 -3.88
C TYR A 298 24.14 8.45 -3.48
N ALA A 299 24.32 8.10 -2.20
CA ALA A 299 25.51 7.44 -1.71
C ALA A 299 25.72 6.08 -2.42
N LEU A 300 24.68 5.27 -2.55
CA LEU A 300 24.73 3.96 -3.21
C LEU A 300 25.13 4.08 -4.69
N SER A 301 24.53 5.06 -5.40
CA SER A 301 24.82 5.33 -6.80
C SER A 301 26.26 5.82 -7.00
N THR A 302 26.74 6.71 -6.14
CA THR A 302 28.09 7.30 -6.25
C THR A 302 29.19 6.31 -5.87
N LEU A 303 28.90 5.38 -4.95
CA LEU A 303 29.87 4.40 -4.46
C LEU A 303 30.15 3.25 -5.44
N GLY A 304 29.42 3.17 -6.56
CA GLY A 304 29.58 2.07 -7.53
C GLY A 304 29.31 0.69 -6.93
N VAL A 305 28.50 0.61 -5.86
CA VAL A 305 28.10 -0.67 -5.23
C VAL A 305 27.23 -1.50 -6.18
N ILE A 306 26.57 -0.81 -7.10
CA ILE A 306 25.59 -1.32 -8.04
C ILE A 306 26.21 -2.28 -9.06
N ASP A 307 27.34 -1.90 -9.68
CA ASP A 307 27.93 -2.68 -10.78
C ASP A 307 28.46 -4.05 -10.33
N PRO A 308 29.18 -4.18 -9.19
CA PRO A 308 29.61 -5.48 -8.66
C PRO A 308 28.42 -6.36 -8.23
N LEU A 309 27.34 -5.76 -7.72
CA LEU A 309 26.14 -6.50 -7.32
C LEU A 309 25.41 -7.07 -8.54
N ALA A 310 25.26 -6.25 -9.59
CA ALA A 310 24.68 -6.66 -10.87
C ALA A 310 25.55 -7.72 -11.56
N GLN A 311 26.88 -7.59 -11.51
CA GLN A 311 27.80 -8.60 -12.03
C GLN A 311 27.77 -9.89 -11.22
N ALA A 312 27.76 -9.84 -9.89
CA ALA A 312 27.63 -11.03 -9.05
C ALA A 312 26.34 -11.80 -9.36
N ILE A 313 25.25 -11.07 -9.55
CA ILE A 313 23.97 -11.64 -9.99
C ILE A 313 24.08 -12.25 -11.39
N ALA A 314 24.64 -11.53 -12.37
CA ALA A 314 24.82 -12.04 -13.73
C ALA A 314 25.72 -13.30 -13.81
N THR A 315 26.74 -13.38 -12.94
CA THR A 315 27.65 -14.54 -12.86
C THR A 315 27.11 -15.70 -12.01
N SER A 316 26.07 -15.48 -11.20
CA SER A 316 25.48 -16.52 -10.34
C SER A 316 24.76 -17.63 -11.10
N GLY A 317 24.51 -17.45 -12.41
CA GLY A 317 23.74 -18.37 -13.24
C GLY A 317 22.22 -18.33 -12.97
N LEU A 318 21.76 -17.48 -12.04
CA LEU A 318 20.35 -17.18 -11.87
C LEU A 318 19.89 -16.36 -13.09
N GLY A 319 19.08 -16.97 -13.95
CA GLY A 319 18.38 -16.22 -14.99
C GLY A 319 17.48 -15.12 -14.40
N GLU A 320 16.94 -14.26 -15.25
CA GLU A 320 16.07 -13.13 -14.89
C GLU A 320 15.01 -13.50 -13.83
N TYR A 321 14.31 -14.62 -14.02
CA TYR A 321 13.30 -15.12 -13.10
C TYR A 321 13.85 -15.56 -11.73
N GLY A 322 15.10 -16.05 -11.66
CA GLY A 322 15.75 -16.44 -10.41
C GLY A 322 16.07 -15.23 -9.53
N VAL A 323 16.53 -14.14 -10.14
CA VAL A 323 16.80 -12.86 -9.45
C VAL A 323 15.50 -12.25 -8.97
N LEU A 324 14.49 -12.22 -9.83
CA LEU A 324 13.16 -11.73 -9.49
C LEU A 324 12.54 -12.53 -8.33
N ALA A 325 12.67 -13.86 -8.34
CA ALA A 325 12.20 -14.71 -7.24
C ALA A 325 12.93 -14.42 -5.91
N LEU A 326 14.24 -14.15 -5.95
CA LEU A 326 15.01 -13.77 -4.78
C LEU A 326 14.55 -12.40 -4.22
N ILE A 327 14.34 -11.41 -5.08
CA ILE A 327 13.81 -10.10 -4.68
C ILE A 327 12.43 -10.28 -4.05
N VAL A 328 11.57 -11.08 -4.68
CA VAL A 328 10.24 -11.41 -4.18
C VAL A 328 10.31 -12.04 -2.78
N LEU A 329 11.20 -13.01 -2.56
CA LEU A 329 11.36 -13.69 -1.28
C LEU A 329 11.89 -12.75 -0.19
N LEU A 330 12.88 -11.92 -0.55
CA LEU A 330 13.47 -10.91 0.32
C LEU A 330 12.41 -9.91 0.79
N LEU A 331 11.67 -9.33 -0.16
CA LEU A 331 10.64 -8.33 0.14
C LEU A 331 9.44 -8.93 0.87
N MET A 332 9.12 -10.21 0.63
CA MET A 332 8.07 -10.87 1.39
C MET A 332 8.46 -11.05 2.85
N THR A 333 9.72 -11.43 3.12
CA THR A 333 10.24 -11.54 4.49
C THR A 333 10.24 -10.19 5.18
N VAL A 334 10.80 -9.16 4.52
CA VAL A 334 10.86 -7.80 5.09
C VAL A 334 9.46 -7.19 5.24
N GLY A 335 8.55 -7.51 4.33
CA GLY A 335 7.15 -7.10 4.34
C GLY A 335 6.36 -7.55 5.57
N MET A 336 6.82 -8.56 6.28
CA MET A 336 6.22 -8.97 7.55
C MET A 336 6.51 -7.97 8.68
N PHE A 337 7.62 -7.24 8.61
CA PHE A 337 8.14 -6.38 9.68
C PHE A 337 7.91 -4.89 9.42
N LEU A 338 8.01 -4.49 8.16
CA LEU A 338 7.96 -3.08 7.77
C LEU A 338 6.62 -2.72 7.13
N ASP A 339 6.19 -1.48 7.31
CA ASP A 339 5.06 -0.93 6.57
C ASP A 339 5.44 -0.73 5.10
N GLY A 340 4.41 -0.68 4.24
CA GLY A 340 4.63 -0.65 2.81
C GLY A 340 5.41 0.56 2.35
N ILE A 341 5.12 1.74 2.91
CA ILE A 341 5.79 2.99 2.54
C ILE A 341 7.29 2.88 2.85
N SER A 342 7.66 2.40 4.04
CA SER A 342 9.05 2.17 4.40
C SER A 342 9.78 1.23 3.43
N ILE A 343 9.12 0.15 2.97
CA ILE A 343 9.74 -0.80 2.04
C ILE A 343 10.03 -0.14 0.70
N PHE A 344 9.09 0.65 0.17
CA PHE A 344 9.33 1.39 -1.08
C PHE A 344 10.50 2.35 -0.94
N LEU A 345 10.58 3.10 0.16
CA LEU A 345 11.64 4.09 0.39
C LEU A 345 13.03 3.46 0.56
N ILE A 346 13.12 2.28 1.18
CA ILE A 346 14.39 1.57 1.39
C ILE A 346 14.82 0.78 0.15
N PHE A 347 13.93 -0.06 -0.38
CA PHE A 347 14.31 -1.09 -1.34
C PHE A 347 14.21 -0.62 -2.78
N VAL A 348 13.34 0.32 -3.14
CA VAL A 348 13.26 0.77 -4.54
C VAL A 348 14.60 1.36 -5.01
N PRO A 349 15.28 2.24 -4.27
CA PRO A 349 16.60 2.73 -4.70
C PRO A 349 17.66 1.61 -4.83
N LEU A 350 17.53 0.55 -4.02
CA LEU A 350 18.43 -0.60 -4.05
C LEU A 350 18.14 -1.54 -5.23
N LEU A 351 16.87 -1.68 -5.61
CA LEU A 351 16.39 -2.61 -6.64
C LEU A 351 16.31 -1.99 -8.03
N LEU A 352 16.16 -0.66 -8.13
CA LEU A 352 16.06 0.05 -9.40
C LEU A 352 17.24 -0.22 -10.34
N PRO A 353 18.50 -0.25 -9.88
CA PRO A 353 19.62 -0.55 -10.76
C PRO A 353 19.60 -1.98 -11.31
N ILE A 354 19.12 -2.94 -10.51
CA ILE A 354 18.93 -4.34 -10.95
C ILE A 354 17.84 -4.38 -12.03
N SER A 355 16.72 -3.71 -11.80
CA SER A 355 15.62 -3.58 -12.76
C SER A 355 16.10 -2.99 -14.10
N ASN A 356 16.94 -1.95 -14.05
CA ASN A 356 17.53 -1.34 -15.24
C ASN A 356 18.50 -2.29 -15.98
N ALA A 357 19.29 -3.08 -15.25
CA ALA A 357 20.22 -4.04 -15.84
C ALA A 357 19.50 -5.17 -16.61
N PHE A 358 18.33 -5.59 -16.14
CA PHE A 358 17.47 -6.56 -16.82
C PHE A 358 16.46 -5.92 -17.80
N HIS A 359 16.48 -4.60 -17.96
CA HIS A 359 15.55 -3.84 -18.81
C HIS A 359 14.06 -4.11 -18.51
N TRP A 360 13.72 -4.28 -17.23
CA TRP A 360 12.33 -4.47 -16.82
C TRP A 360 11.49 -3.23 -17.05
N ASN A 361 10.23 -3.43 -17.44
CA ASN A 361 9.27 -2.34 -17.53
C ASN A 361 9.04 -1.76 -16.11
N PRO A 362 9.27 -0.45 -15.89
CA PRO A 362 9.19 0.14 -14.55
C PRO A 362 7.77 0.16 -14.00
N VAL A 363 6.74 0.26 -14.84
CA VAL A 363 5.34 0.22 -14.41
C VAL A 363 4.98 -1.18 -13.90
N TRP A 364 5.34 -2.21 -14.67
CA TRP A 364 5.15 -3.61 -14.24
C TRP A 364 5.93 -3.92 -12.96
N PHE A 365 7.20 -3.49 -12.89
CA PHE A 365 8.02 -3.72 -11.71
C PHE A 365 7.43 -3.06 -10.46
N GLY A 366 6.93 -1.82 -10.59
CA GLY A 366 6.20 -1.14 -9.51
C GLY A 366 4.99 -1.93 -9.02
N VAL A 367 4.16 -2.45 -9.93
CA VAL A 367 3.00 -3.30 -9.58
C VAL A 367 3.41 -4.58 -8.85
N VAL A 368 4.46 -5.26 -9.33
CA VAL A 368 4.96 -6.49 -8.71
C VAL A 368 5.48 -6.22 -7.29
N LEU A 369 6.23 -5.13 -7.10
CA LEU A 369 6.67 -4.71 -5.77
C LEU A 369 5.48 -4.40 -4.86
N THR A 370 4.46 -3.71 -5.36
CA THR A 370 3.24 -3.41 -4.59
C THR A 370 2.51 -4.67 -4.16
N LEU A 371 2.33 -5.64 -5.07
CA LEU A 371 1.73 -6.95 -4.77
C LEU A 371 2.53 -7.71 -3.70
N LYS A 372 3.86 -7.63 -3.75
CA LYS A 372 4.75 -8.25 -2.77
C LYS A 372 4.60 -7.64 -1.38
N VAL A 373 4.62 -6.31 -1.32
CA VAL A 373 4.41 -5.57 -0.08
C VAL A 373 3.04 -5.89 0.50
N ALA A 374 1.99 -5.91 -0.32
CA ALA A 374 0.65 -6.26 0.09
C ALA A 374 0.61 -7.65 0.75
N LEU A 375 1.23 -8.66 0.14
CA LEU A 375 1.36 -10.00 0.74
C LEU A 375 2.04 -9.96 2.12
N GLY A 376 3.14 -9.22 2.25
CA GLY A 376 3.86 -9.09 3.52
C GLY A 376 3.00 -8.53 4.65
N GLN A 377 2.16 -7.53 4.36
CA GLN A 377 1.37 -6.80 5.36
C GLN A 377 0.30 -7.63 6.08
N PHE A 378 -0.05 -8.83 5.57
CA PHE A 378 -0.93 -9.78 6.24
C PHE A 378 -0.31 -11.19 6.39
N THR A 379 0.98 -11.36 6.10
CA THR A 379 1.72 -12.60 6.39
C THR A 379 2.23 -12.61 7.84
N PRO A 380 1.83 -13.57 8.70
CA PRO A 380 2.39 -13.73 10.05
C PRO A 380 3.93 -13.88 10.01
N PRO A 381 4.68 -13.37 11.01
CA PRO A 381 4.30 -13.21 12.42
C PRO A 381 3.87 -11.80 12.88
N LEU A 382 4.32 -10.73 12.21
CA LEU A 382 4.12 -9.34 12.66
C LEU A 382 3.12 -8.54 11.83
N ALA A 383 2.85 -8.93 10.58
CA ALA A 383 1.87 -8.34 9.65
C ALA A 383 0.96 -7.21 10.18
N VAL A 384 1.29 -5.96 9.83
CA VAL A 384 0.67 -4.75 10.39
C VAL A 384 -0.86 -4.70 10.23
N ASN A 385 -1.38 -5.08 9.06
CA ASN A 385 -2.83 -5.05 8.81
C ASN A 385 -3.55 -6.10 9.65
N LEU A 386 -2.93 -7.29 9.76
CA LEU A 386 -3.48 -8.38 10.54
C LEU A 386 -3.43 -8.06 12.05
N MET A 387 -2.37 -7.41 12.56
CA MET A 387 -2.33 -6.91 13.95
C MET A 387 -3.49 -5.97 14.29
N VAL A 388 -3.80 -5.01 13.41
CA VAL A 388 -4.94 -4.09 13.62
C VAL A 388 -6.25 -4.86 13.66
N SER A 389 -6.47 -5.78 12.72
CA SER A 389 -7.69 -6.58 12.67
C SER A 389 -7.85 -7.52 13.87
N CYS A 390 -6.75 -8.13 14.35
CA CYS A 390 -6.73 -8.98 15.55
C CYS A 390 -7.07 -8.18 16.81
N ARG A 391 -6.55 -6.95 16.92
CA ARG A 391 -6.84 -6.04 18.04
C ARG A 391 -8.32 -5.68 18.11
N ILE A 392 -8.97 -5.48 16.96
CA ILE A 392 -10.41 -5.19 16.88
C ILE A 392 -11.23 -6.45 17.18
N ALA A 393 -10.83 -7.61 16.67
CA ALA A 393 -11.47 -8.89 16.91
C ALA A 393 -11.21 -9.48 18.31
N ARG A 394 -10.27 -8.91 19.08
CA ARG A 394 -9.84 -9.38 20.41
C ARG A 394 -9.40 -10.85 20.41
N VAL A 395 -8.64 -11.23 19.39
CA VAL A 395 -8.06 -12.58 19.23
C VAL A 395 -6.55 -12.49 19.12
N ARG A 396 -5.87 -13.59 19.44
CA ARG A 396 -4.42 -13.65 19.24
C ARG A 396 -4.09 -13.90 17.77
N MET A 397 -2.96 -13.37 17.31
CA MET A 397 -2.51 -13.47 15.92
C MET A 397 -2.39 -14.93 15.47
N GLU A 398 -1.90 -15.79 16.36
CA GLU A 398 -1.66 -17.22 16.12
C GLU A 398 -2.96 -17.96 15.78
N GLU A 399 -4.10 -17.52 16.33
CA GLU A 399 -5.42 -18.10 16.06
C GLU A 399 -5.90 -17.81 14.63
N THR A 400 -5.36 -16.77 13.98
CA THR A 400 -5.73 -16.39 12.60
C THR A 400 -4.98 -17.22 11.55
N VAL A 401 -3.82 -17.79 11.89
CA VAL A 401 -2.92 -18.50 10.97
C VAL A 401 -3.63 -19.57 10.12
N PRO A 402 -4.49 -20.44 10.68
CA PRO A 402 -5.17 -21.48 9.90
C PRO A 402 -6.10 -20.93 8.80
N TRP A 403 -6.60 -19.70 8.99
CA TRP A 403 -7.51 -19.04 8.05
C TRP A 403 -6.73 -18.18 7.04
N VAL A 404 -5.76 -17.42 7.53
CA VAL A 404 -4.94 -16.50 6.72
C VAL A 404 -4.14 -17.25 5.65
N ILE A 405 -3.65 -18.45 5.95
CA ILE A 405 -2.80 -19.21 5.00
C ILE A 405 -3.49 -19.49 3.65
N TRP A 406 -4.81 -19.69 3.65
CA TRP A 406 -5.58 -19.89 2.42
C TRP A 406 -5.68 -18.61 1.58
N MET A 407 -5.84 -17.47 2.25
CA MET A 407 -5.89 -16.15 1.61
C MET A 407 -4.51 -15.76 1.07
N LEU A 408 -3.45 -16.04 1.83
CA LEU A 408 -2.06 -15.86 1.41
C LEU A 408 -1.74 -16.68 0.17
N LEU A 409 -2.10 -17.97 0.17
CA LEU A 409 -1.83 -18.85 -0.96
C LEU A 409 -2.56 -18.37 -2.22
N ALA A 410 -3.82 -17.96 -2.11
CA ALA A 410 -4.58 -17.45 -3.25
C ALA A 410 -4.00 -16.14 -3.80
N MET A 411 -3.64 -15.20 -2.92
CA MET A 411 -3.03 -13.93 -3.33
C MET A 411 -1.60 -14.11 -3.87
N PHE A 412 -0.86 -15.10 -3.36
CA PHE A 412 0.45 -15.48 -3.89
C PHE A 412 0.34 -16.03 -5.30
N ILE A 413 -0.68 -16.87 -5.58
CA ILE A 413 -0.98 -17.33 -6.94
C ILE A 413 -1.35 -16.16 -7.84
N ALA A 414 -2.18 -15.22 -7.38
CA ALA A 414 -2.52 -14.01 -8.13
C ALA A 414 -1.28 -13.20 -8.51
N MET A 415 -0.35 -13.04 -7.57
CA MET A 415 0.92 -12.36 -7.83
C MET A 415 1.83 -13.16 -8.77
N LEU A 416 1.89 -14.49 -8.67
CA LEU A 416 2.62 -15.32 -9.66
C LEU A 416 2.05 -15.18 -11.08
N MET A 417 0.72 -15.04 -11.22
CA MET A 417 0.11 -14.80 -12.53
C MET A 417 0.56 -13.45 -13.12
N VAL A 418 0.60 -12.38 -12.31
CA VAL A 418 1.11 -11.07 -12.75
C VAL A 418 2.61 -11.10 -13.04
N LEU A 419 3.37 -11.93 -12.31
CA LEU A 419 4.79 -12.13 -12.52
C LEU A 419 5.08 -12.86 -13.84
N ALA A 420 4.34 -13.93 -14.12
CA ALA A 420 4.54 -14.77 -15.30
C ALA A 420 3.93 -14.16 -16.57
N TYR A 421 2.92 -13.30 -16.43
CA TYR A 421 2.25 -12.65 -17.54
C TYR A 421 2.18 -11.12 -17.33
N PRO A 422 3.28 -10.39 -17.64
CA PRO A 422 3.37 -8.93 -17.50
C PRO A 422 2.24 -8.10 -18.12
N PRO A 423 1.62 -8.51 -19.24
CA PRO A 423 0.49 -7.77 -19.81
C PRO A 423 -0.69 -7.58 -18.84
N LEU A 424 -0.85 -8.40 -17.79
CA LEU A 424 -1.87 -8.16 -16.76
C LEU A 424 -1.73 -6.80 -16.07
N ALA A 425 -0.50 -6.28 -15.96
CA ALA A 425 -0.23 -4.97 -15.40
C ALA A 425 -0.03 -3.91 -16.49
N THR A 426 0.57 -4.24 -17.64
CA THR A 426 0.96 -3.23 -18.65
C THR A 426 -0.07 -2.99 -19.74
N TRP A 427 -0.97 -3.94 -20.02
CA TRP A 427 -1.94 -3.82 -21.12
C TRP A 427 -2.87 -2.61 -20.98
N LEU A 428 -3.36 -2.36 -19.77
CA LEU A 428 -4.28 -1.25 -19.53
C LEU A 428 -3.57 0.11 -19.63
N PRO A 429 -2.39 0.33 -19.02
CA PRO A 429 -1.55 1.50 -19.31
C PRO A 429 -1.29 1.71 -20.80
N GLU A 430 -0.83 0.68 -21.51
CA GLU A 430 -0.49 0.76 -22.94
C GLU A 430 -1.71 1.13 -23.80
N TYR A 431 -2.87 0.53 -23.52
CA TYR A 431 -4.12 0.86 -24.20
C TYR A 431 -4.56 2.31 -23.94
N LEU A 432 -4.28 2.85 -22.76
CA LEU A 432 -4.58 4.22 -22.39
C LEU A 432 -3.52 5.22 -22.86
N GLY A 433 -2.41 4.75 -23.44
CA GLY A 433 -1.33 5.56 -24.01
C GLY A 433 -0.28 6.03 -23.01
N TYR A 434 -0.05 5.27 -21.93
CA TYR A 434 0.88 5.60 -20.84
C TYR A 434 2.18 4.78 -20.85
#